data_AF-A0A4R4PFT9-F1
#
_entry.id   AF-A0A4R4PFT9-F1
#
_cell.length_a   1.000
_cell.length_b   1.000
_cell.length_c   1.000
_cell.angle_alpha   90.00
_cell.angle_beta   90.00
_cell.angle_gamma   90.00
#
_symmetry.space_group_name_H-M   'P 1'
#
loop_
_entity.id
_entity.type
_entity.pdbx_description
1 polymer ?
#
loop_
_entity_poly.entity_id
_entity_poly.type
_entity_poly.pdbx_seq_one_letter_code
_entity_poly.pdbx_strand_id
1 'polypeptide(L)'
;MARIQYENTTPFWCTEFTTMTAVPGSIRKSAYASLILGNQLVCGWTWQTMHAGEEQFLQGMVDWDGRPNRKLDEYRRIADEFAKLQGRGFPYRPRPEIAVALDFPSQIASAVLPERHDAQAQTAFEAVIDRNLDARLVDLARSELGYKLLLIPGVLVLDEAAAFRIRAFVERGGTAITTSNSATLDADGQAFATTRPGRLDDVFGIRVSSYEETAMLNELAHGRTGRKRLDLEFDGRAIAAATPRFDVVEPVTADVLARAAGLDGDRPLITANRYGAGRAVYIALPARREVLDPLLESEITRLGIDLGPSVPLGVMARAVDDRHVLYLNLDAEPKSIVVQGKATGVLRETRYDGGFTLGAFDAEVVELG
;
A
#
# COMPACT_ATOMS: atom_id res chain seq x y z
N MET A 1 -25.10 -20.43 -3.37
CA MET A 1 -23.88 -20.26 -2.56
C MET A 1 -23.02 -19.23 -3.28
N ALA A 2 -23.05 -17.96 -2.85
CA ALA A 2 -22.19 -16.94 -3.45
C ALA A 2 -20.74 -17.29 -3.09
N ARG A 3 -19.96 -17.75 -4.08
CA ARG A 3 -18.53 -17.96 -3.89
C ARG A 3 -17.90 -16.57 -3.85
N ILE A 4 -17.55 -16.10 -2.65
CA ILE A 4 -16.70 -14.91 -2.53
C ILE A 4 -15.38 -15.27 -3.18
N GLN A 5 -15.07 -14.63 -4.32
CA GLN A 5 -13.77 -14.75 -4.96
C GLN A 5 -12.81 -13.84 -4.18
N TYR A 6 -11.93 -14.46 -3.39
CA TYR A 6 -10.79 -13.77 -2.80
C TYR A 6 -9.84 -13.38 -3.94
N GLU A 7 -9.37 -12.13 -3.92
CA GLU A 7 -8.69 -11.49 -5.07
C GLU A 7 -9.56 -11.45 -6.33
N ASN A 8 -10.71 -10.80 -6.21
CA ASN A 8 -11.60 -10.57 -7.34
C ASN A 8 -10.88 -9.91 -8.53
N THR A 9 -10.90 -10.58 -9.67
CA THR A 9 -10.35 -10.11 -10.96
C THR A 9 -11.30 -9.19 -11.70
N THR A 10 -12.54 -9.03 -11.23
CA THR A 10 -13.46 -8.03 -11.74
C THR A 10 -13.11 -6.66 -11.15
N PRO A 11 -13.35 -5.59 -11.92
CA PRO A 11 -13.32 -4.25 -11.35
C PRO A 11 -14.30 -4.14 -10.17
N PHE A 12 -14.02 -3.20 -9.26
CA PHE A 12 -14.89 -2.94 -8.10
C PHE A 12 -15.76 -1.71 -8.33
N TRP A 13 -16.78 -1.55 -7.49
CA TRP A 13 -17.73 -0.45 -7.53
C TRP A 13 -17.74 0.26 -6.19
N CYS A 14 -17.57 1.58 -6.20
CA CYS A 14 -17.93 2.42 -5.06
C CYS A 14 -19.45 2.68 -5.09
N THR A 15 -20.21 1.79 -4.44
CA THR A 15 -21.67 1.94 -4.30
C THR A 15 -22.07 3.08 -3.36
N GLU A 16 -21.14 3.49 -2.50
CA GLU A 16 -21.24 4.70 -1.69
C GLU A 16 -19.99 5.54 -1.93
N PHE A 17 -20.17 6.65 -2.65
CA PHE A 17 -19.12 7.60 -2.98
C PHE A 17 -19.44 8.96 -2.39
N THR A 18 -18.41 9.71 -2.02
CA THR A 18 -18.56 10.95 -1.26
C THR A 18 -19.41 11.99 -1.99
N THR A 19 -20.41 12.53 -1.29
CA THR A 19 -21.14 13.75 -1.65
C THR A 19 -20.94 14.85 -0.63
N MET A 20 -19.98 14.69 0.29
CA MET A 20 -19.69 15.67 1.32
C MET A 20 -19.13 16.97 0.71
N THR A 21 -19.38 18.11 1.36
CA THR A 21 -18.87 19.42 0.90
C THR A 21 -17.38 19.56 1.19
N ALA A 22 -16.54 18.95 0.35
CA ALA A 22 -15.10 19.18 0.31
C ALA A 22 -14.75 20.42 -0.53
N VAL A 23 -13.49 20.85 -0.55
CA VAL A 23 -13.04 21.95 -1.41
C VAL A 23 -13.31 21.64 -2.90
N PRO A 24 -13.54 22.65 -3.77
CA PRO A 24 -13.86 22.42 -5.19
C PRO A 24 -12.92 21.41 -5.86
N GLY A 25 -13.48 20.49 -6.64
CA GLY A 25 -12.71 19.48 -7.40
C GLY A 25 -12.34 18.23 -6.61
N SER A 26 -12.63 18.17 -5.30
CA SER A 26 -12.30 17.00 -4.47
C SER A 26 -13.07 15.75 -4.89
N ILE A 27 -14.36 15.88 -5.28
CA ILE A 27 -15.18 14.74 -5.70
C ILE A 27 -14.61 14.16 -7.00
N ARG A 28 -14.35 15.05 -7.97
CA ARG A 28 -13.72 14.66 -9.25
C ARG A 28 -12.34 14.03 -9.05
N LYS A 29 -11.46 14.63 -8.24
CA LYS A 29 -10.13 14.08 -7.94
C LYS A 29 -10.22 12.67 -7.36
N SER A 30 -11.08 12.47 -6.35
CA SER A 30 -11.29 11.15 -5.75
C SER A 30 -11.86 10.14 -6.76
N ALA A 31 -12.74 10.58 -7.67
CA ALA A 31 -13.32 9.70 -8.69
C ALA A 31 -12.22 9.16 -9.61
N TYR A 32 -11.32 10.02 -10.10
CA TYR A 32 -10.17 9.59 -10.90
C TYR A 32 -9.16 8.77 -10.10
N ALA A 33 -8.88 9.10 -8.84
CA ALA A 33 -7.99 8.30 -8.00
C ALA A 33 -8.55 6.88 -7.80
N SER A 34 -9.87 6.75 -7.60
CA SER A 34 -10.52 5.44 -7.53
C SER A 34 -10.49 4.70 -8.87
N LEU A 35 -10.65 5.40 -10.00
CA LEU A 35 -10.58 4.83 -11.34
C LEU A 35 -9.18 4.26 -11.64
N ILE A 36 -8.12 4.97 -11.23
CA ILE A 36 -6.73 4.50 -11.28
C ILE A 36 -6.56 3.19 -10.53
N LEU A 37 -7.27 3.00 -9.41
CA LEU A 37 -7.23 1.76 -8.64
C LEU A 37 -8.17 0.66 -9.16
N GLY A 38 -8.90 0.92 -10.26
CA GLY A 38 -9.78 -0.06 -10.91
C GLY A 38 -11.27 0.09 -10.58
N ASN A 39 -11.70 1.17 -9.92
CA ASN A 39 -13.13 1.44 -9.73
C ASN A 39 -13.83 1.66 -11.08
N GLN A 40 -15.05 1.13 -11.24
CA GLN A 40 -15.87 1.32 -12.46
C GLN A 40 -17.24 1.94 -12.17
N LEU A 41 -17.52 2.32 -10.92
CA LEU A 41 -18.76 2.99 -10.54
C LEU A 41 -18.51 4.06 -9.48
N VAL A 42 -19.00 5.28 -9.75
CA VAL A 42 -19.03 6.38 -8.79
C VAL A 42 -20.50 6.66 -8.47
N CYS A 43 -21.01 6.07 -7.39
CA CYS A 43 -22.40 6.23 -6.97
C CYS A 43 -22.46 7.11 -5.72
N GLY A 44 -22.92 8.36 -5.88
CA GLY A 44 -22.99 9.31 -4.78
C GLY A 44 -23.99 8.88 -3.71
N TRP A 45 -23.49 8.63 -2.50
CA TRP A 45 -24.34 8.47 -1.33
C TRP A 45 -24.38 9.80 -0.58
N THR A 46 -25.47 10.57 -0.60
CA THR A 46 -26.81 10.27 -1.16
C THR A 46 -27.26 11.30 -2.21
N TRP A 47 -28.43 11.13 -2.82
CA TRP A 47 -28.97 12.07 -3.80
C TRP A 47 -29.29 13.44 -3.17
N GLN A 48 -30.14 13.47 -2.15
CA GLN A 48 -30.55 14.68 -1.43
C GLN A 48 -30.30 14.51 0.06
N THR A 49 -29.76 15.55 0.69
CA THR A 49 -29.54 15.55 2.15
C THR A 49 -30.83 15.28 2.91
N MET A 50 -30.79 14.36 3.88
CA MET A 50 -31.94 14.03 4.70
C MET A 50 -32.39 15.22 5.56
N HIS A 51 -33.70 15.41 5.72
CA HIS A 51 -34.27 16.48 6.56
C HIS A 51 -34.26 16.18 8.06
N ALA A 52 -34.12 14.90 8.44
CA ALA A 52 -34.14 14.44 9.82
C ALA A 52 -33.41 13.11 9.95
N GLY A 53 -33.00 12.76 11.17
CA GLY A 53 -32.29 11.52 11.51
C GLY A 53 -30.81 11.75 11.81
N GLU A 54 -30.09 10.68 12.16
CA GLU A 54 -28.67 10.73 12.52
C GLU A 54 -27.80 11.33 11.40
N GLU A 55 -28.16 11.05 10.15
CA GLU A 55 -27.41 11.43 8.96
C GLU A 55 -27.89 12.76 8.34
N GLN A 56 -28.74 13.53 9.01
CA GLN A 56 -29.29 14.79 8.45
C GLN A 56 -28.22 15.80 8.06
N PHE A 57 -26.99 15.68 8.57
CA PHE A 57 -25.83 16.51 8.22
C PHE A 57 -24.86 15.86 7.24
N LEU A 58 -25.07 14.60 6.84
CA LEU A 58 -24.36 13.96 5.74
C LEU A 58 -25.00 14.43 4.43
N GLN A 59 -24.34 15.40 3.80
CA GLN A 59 -24.90 16.12 2.66
C GLN A 59 -24.97 15.24 1.41
N GLY A 60 -26.08 15.26 0.69
CA GLY A 60 -26.24 14.62 -0.61
C GLY A 60 -25.68 15.45 -1.77
N MET A 61 -25.83 14.98 -3.01
CA MET A 61 -25.47 15.73 -4.22
C MET A 61 -26.24 17.06 -4.34
N VAL A 62 -27.49 17.10 -3.85
CA VAL A 62 -28.22 18.33 -3.57
C VAL A 62 -28.47 18.46 -2.07
N ASP A 63 -28.52 19.70 -1.57
CA ASP A 63 -28.73 19.96 -0.14
C ASP A 63 -30.23 19.89 0.23
N TRP A 64 -30.57 20.27 1.47
CA TRP A 64 -31.94 20.19 1.99
C TRP A 64 -32.99 20.91 1.13
N ASP A 65 -32.63 22.00 0.44
CA ASP A 65 -33.55 22.73 -0.43
C ASP A 65 -33.84 22.03 -1.76
N GLY A 66 -33.16 20.91 -2.04
CA GLY A 66 -33.30 20.12 -3.25
C GLY A 66 -32.79 20.81 -4.51
N ARG A 67 -32.10 21.95 -4.39
CA ARG A 67 -31.63 22.73 -5.54
C ARG A 67 -30.26 22.25 -6.01
N PRO A 68 -30.00 22.21 -7.33
CA PRO A 68 -28.67 21.98 -7.87
C PRO A 68 -27.64 22.94 -7.27
N ASN A 69 -26.46 22.41 -6.97
CA ASN A 69 -25.31 23.16 -6.51
C ASN A 69 -24.02 22.55 -7.08
N ARG A 70 -22.87 23.14 -6.73
CA ARG A 70 -21.54 22.73 -7.20
C ARG A 70 -21.28 21.22 -7.09
N LYS A 71 -21.81 20.54 -6.07
CA LYS A 71 -21.61 19.09 -5.89
C LYS A 71 -22.23 18.31 -7.04
N LEU A 72 -23.48 18.63 -7.40
CA LEU A 72 -24.14 18.03 -8.56
C LEU A 72 -23.41 18.37 -9.87
N ASP A 73 -22.86 19.59 -10.01
CA ASP A 73 -22.07 19.98 -11.18
C ASP A 73 -20.78 19.14 -11.33
N GLU A 74 -20.10 18.82 -10.23
CA GLU A 74 -18.94 17.92 -10.26
C GLU A 74 -19.31 16.50 -10.69
N TYR A 75 -20.43 15.95 -10.19
CA TYR A 75 -20.94 14.66 -10.66
C TYR A 75 -21.33 14.67 -12.14
N ARG A 76 -21.95 15.74 -12.61
CA ARG A 76 -22.24 15.92 -14.04
C ARG A 76 -20.96 15.92 -14.88
N ARG A 77 -19.94 16.66 -14.45
CA ARG A 77 -18.63 16.69 -15.11
C ARG A 77 -17.98 15.31 -15.14
N ILE A 78 -18.00 14.56 -14.04
CA ILE A 78 -17.48 13.19 -13.98
C ILE A 78 -18.22 12.30 -14.98
N ALA A 79 -19.55 12.37 -15.04
CA ALA A 79 -20.35 11.58 -15.98
C ALA A 79 -20.01 11.90 -17.44
N ASP A 80 -19.94 13.19 -17.80
CA ASP A 80 -19.60 13.64 -19.15
C ASP A 80 -18.17 13.21 -19.54
N GLU A 81 -17.20 13.34 -18.64
CA GLU A 81 -15.82 12.92 -18.89
C GLU A 81 -15.69 11.40 -19.00
N PHE A 82 -16.29 10.63 -18.08
CA PHE A 82 -16.21 9.17 -18.10
C PHE A 82 -16.92 8.57 -19.32
N ALA A 83 -17.95 9.23 -19.85
CA ALA A 83 -18.55 8.85 -21.14
C ALA A 83 -17.54 8.94 -22.29
N LYS A 84 -16.66 9.96 -22.31
CA LYS A 84 -15.58 10.08 -23.31
C LYS A 84 -14.52 9.00 -23.17
N LEU A 85 -14.34 8.44 -21.97
CA LEU A 85 -13.35 7.38 -21.70
C LEU A 85 -13.83 5.99 -22.13
N GLN A 86 -15.10 5.82 -22.49
CA GLN A 86 -15.62 4.52 -22.93
C GLN A 86 -14.87 4.00 -24.16
N GLY A 87 -14.34 2.78 -24.07
CA GLY A 87 -13.53 2.17 -25.13
C GLY A 87 -12.08 2.69 -25.22
N ARG A 88 -11.63 3.52 -24.26
CA ARG A 88 -10.27 4.09 -24.18
C ARG A 88 -9.45 3.48 -23.05
N GLY A 89 -9.44 2.14 -22.98
CA GLY A 89 -8.76 1.38 -21.93
C GLY A 89 -9.61 1.04 -20.70
N PHE A 90 -10.92 1.32 -20.74
CA PHE A 90 -11.85 0.99 -19.64
C PHE A 90 -12.89 -0.07 -20.08
N PRO A 91 -13.21 -1.07 -19.23
CA PRO A 91 -12.82 -1.18 -17.82
C PRO A 91 -11.35 -1.57 -17.61
N TYR A 92 -10.67 -0.79 -16.78
CA TYR A 92 -9.26 -0.99 -16.43
C TYR A 92 -9.14 -2.12 -15.41
N ARG A 93 -8.17 -3.01 -15.63
CA ARG A 93 -7.85 -4.11 -14.71
C ARG A 93 -6.40 -3.95 -14.27
N PRO A 94 -6.15 -3.49 -13.02
CA PRO A 94 -4.80 -3.42 -12.47
C PRO A 94 -4.10 -4.77 -12.56
N ARG A 95 -2.80 -4.75 -12.87
CA ARG A 95 -1.93 -5.93 -12.92
C ARG A 95 -0.80 -5.79 -11.89
N PRO A 96 -1.11 -5.80 -10.59
CA PRO A 96 -0.12 -5.59 -9.54
C PRO A 96 0.92 -6.72 -9.53
N GLU A 97 2.20 -6.35 -9.44
CA GLU A 97 3.30 -7.29 -9.21
C GLU A 97 3.65 -7.42 -7.72
N ILE A 98 3.01 -6.59 -6.88
CA ILE A 98 3.22 -6.49 -5.44
C ILE A 98 1.91 -6.84 -4.72
N ALA A 99 2.01 -7.66 -3.69
CA ALA A 99 0.92 -7.93 -2.76
C ALA A 99 1.25 -7.44 -1.35
N VAL A 100 0.22 -7.03 -0.62
CA VAL A 100 0.29 -6.63 0.80
C VAL A 100 -0.74 -7.44 1.56
N ALA A 101 -0.30 -8.16 2.58
CA ALA A 101 -1.19 -8.94 3.43
C ALA A 101 -2.08 -8.02 4.28
N LEU A 102 -3.38 -8.31 4.31
CA LEU A 102 -4.33 -7.74 5.25
C LEU A 102 -5.14 -8.88 5.89
N ASP A 103 -4.97 -9.06 7.20
CA ASP A 103 -5.50 -10.17 7.97
C ASP A 103 -6.37 -9.68 9.14
N PHE A 104 -7.66 -10.03 9.10
CA PHE A 104 -8.64 -9.59 10.10
C PHE A 104 -8.37 -10.15 11.51
N PRO A 105 -8.05 -11.46 11.71
CA PRO A 105 -7.62 -11.96 13.00
C PRO A 105 -6.45 -11.15 13.59
N SER A 106 -5.43 -10.86 12.79
CA SER A 106 -4.30 -10.02 13.19
C SER A 106 -4.72 -8.58 13.50
N GLN A 107 -5.67 -7.99 12.77
CA GLN A 107 -6.21 -6.66 13.07
C GLN A 107 -6.86 -6.61 14.48
N ILE A 108 -7.54 -7.68 14.88
CA ILE A 108 -8.17 -7.78 16.21
C ILE A 108 -7.09 -8.04 17.26
N ALA A 109 -6.28 -9.08 17.09
CA ALA A 109 -5.31 -9.53 18.09
C ALA A 109 -4.18 -8.51 18.33
N SER A 110 -3.80 -7.73 17.30
CA SER A 110 -2.76 -6.71 17.42
C SER A 110 -3.20 -5.44 18.15
N ALA A 111 -4.45 -5.35 18.62
CA ALA A 111 -4.94 -4.19 19.38
C ALA A 111 -4.16 -3.90 20.67
N VAL A 112 -3.48 -4.91 21.21
CA VAL A 112 -2.64 -4.80 22.41
C VAL A 112 -1.18 -4.46 22.12
N LEU A 113 -0.80 -4.38 20.84
CA LEU A 113 0.58 -4.12 20.44
C LEU A 113 0.83 -2.62 20.24
N PRO A 114 2.09 -2.16 20.38
CA PRO A 114 2.42 -0.74 20.16
C PRO A 114 2.13 -0.26 18.73
N GLU A 115 2.12 -1.16 17.76
CA GLU A 115 1.73 -0.89 16.38
C GLU A 115 0.84 -2.01 15.85
N ARG A 116 -0.36 -1.64 15.40
CA ARG A 116 -1.39 -2.58 14.95
C ARG A 116 -1.10 -3.08 13.54
N HIS A 117 -1.60 -4.26 13.20
CA HIS A 117 -1.46 -4.86 11.87
C HIS A 117 -2.00 -3.94 10.76
N ASP A 118 -3.20 -3.38 10.94
CA ASP A 118 -3.85 -2.51 9.95
C ASP A 118 -3.07 -1.21 9.70
N ALA A 119 -2.48 -0.62 10.74
CA ALA A 119 -1.60 0.55 10.59
C ALA A 119 -0.31 0.21 9.84
N GLN A 120 0.29 -0.95 10.09
CA GLN A 120 1.46 -1.41 9.34
C GLN A 120 1.11 -1.74 7.89
N ALA A 121 -0.03 -2.38 7.64
CA ALA A 121 -0.54 -2.68 6.30
C ALA A 121 -0.82 -1.41 5.49
N GLN A 122 -1.43 -0.40 6.12
CA GLN A 122 -1.60 0.91 5.51
C GLN A 122 -0.25 1.54 5.14
N THR A 123 0.71 1.56 6.08
CA THR A 123 2.06 2.10 5.82
C THR A 123 2.74 1.40 4.63
N ALA A 124 2.62 0.08 4.56
CA ALA A 124 3.20 -0.71 3.47
C ALA A 124 2.48 -0.48 2.13
N PHE A 125 1.15 -0.38 2.14
CA PHE A 125 0.36 -0.08 0.96
C PHE A 125 0.68 1.32 0.40
N GLU A 126 0.71 2.34 1.26
CA GLU A 126 1.10 3.71 0.89
C GLU A 126 2.51 3.76 0.30
N ALA A 127 3.45 2.98 0.88
CA ALA A 127 4.82 2.89 0.34
C ALA A 127 4.84 2.39 -1.12
N VAL A 128 3.91 1.51 -1.51
CA VAL A 128 3.82 1.07 -2.91
C VAL A 128 3.10 2.09 -3.78
N ILE A 129 1.92 2.58 -3.35
CA ILE A 129 1.09 3.47 -4.16
C ILE A 129 1.78 4.82 -4.43
N ASP A 130 2.51 5.37 -3.45
CA ASP A 130 3.24 6.64 -3.61
C ASP A 130 4.37 6.56 -4.65
N ARG A 131 4.82 5.36 -5.00
CA ARG A 131 5.78 5.09 -6.09
C ARG A 131 5.11 4.95 -7.44
N ASN A 132 3.81 5.20 -7.51
CA ASN A 132 3.02 5.03 -8.71
C ASN A 132 2.95 3.56 -9.19
N LEU A 133 3.07 2.60 -8.26
CA LEU A 133 2.96 1.16 -8.50
C LEU A 133 1.61 0.62 -8.00
N ASP A 134 1.15 -0.49 -8.58
CA ASP A 134 -0.05 -1.19 -8.10
C ASP A 134 0.29 -2.24 -7.04
N ALA A 135 -0.50 -2.27 -5.97
CA ALA A 135 -0.48 -3.29 -4.93
C ALA A 135 -1.84 -3.98 -4.81
N ARG A 136 -1.83 -5.30 -4.57
CA ARG A 136 -3.03 -6.05 -4.19
C ARG A 136 -3.07 -6.30 -2.69
N LEU A 137 -4.19 -6.00 -2.04
CA LEU A 137 -4.46 -6.51 -0.69
C LEU A 137 -4.88 -7.99 -0.76
N VAL A 138 -4.22 -8.85 0.01
CA VAL A 138 -4.43 -10.31 -0.06
C VAL A 138 -4.69 -10.94 1.31
N ASP A 139 -5.58 -11.94 1.31
CA ASP A 139 -5.74 -12.92 2.39
C ASP A 139 -4.74 -14.06 2.12
N LEU A 140 -3.73 -14.20 2.99
CA LEU A 140 -2.59 -15.10 2.76
C LEU A 140 -3.00 -16.57 2.63
N ALA A 141 -4.01 -17.02 3.39
CA ALA A 141 -4.46 -18.41 3.36
C ALA A 141 -5.19 -18.76 2.06
N ARG A 142 -5.80 -17.75 1.42
CA ARG A 142 -6.68 -17.92 0.25
C ARG A 142 -6.06 -17.47 -1.07
N SER A 143 -5.01 -16.66 -1.02
CA SER A 143 -4.27 -16.21 -2.19
C SER A 143 -3.50 -17.34 -2.87
N GLU A 144 -3.37 -17.28 -4.19
CA GLU A 144 -2.40 -18.09 -4.94
C GLU A 144 -0.97 -17.49 -4.87
N LEU A 145 -0.86 -16.22 -4.45
CA LEU A 145 0.38 -15.45 -4.36
C LEU A 145 1.15 -15.38 -5.68
N GLY A 146 0.46 -15.07 -6.79
CA GLY A 146 1.04 -14.91 -8.13
C GLY A 146 1.82 -13.60 -8.35
N TYR A 147 2.56 -13.14 -7.34
CA TYR A 147 3.24 -11.84 -7.32
C TYR A 147 4.76 -12.00 -7.41
N LYS A 148 5.50 -10.90 -7.63
CA LYS A 148 6.96 -10.89 -7.48
C LYS A 148 7.38 -10.59 -6.04
N LEU A 149 6.65 -9.69 -5.39
CA LEU A 149 6.91 -9.19 -4.04
C LEU A 149 5.68 -9.33 -3.16
N LEU A 150 5.85 -9.87 -1.95
CA LEU A 150 4.82 -9.98 -0.93
C LEU A 150 5.26 -9.25 0.34
N LEU A 151 4.48 -8.27 0.77
CA LEU A 151 4.65 -7.59 2.05
C LEU A 151 3.72 -8.22 3.09
N ILE A 152 4.28 -8.60 4.24
CA ILE A 152 3.59 -9.25 5.36
C ILE A 152 3.76 -8.37 6.62
N PRO A 153 3.12 -7.19 6.64
CA PRO A 153 3.35 -6.22 7.70
C PRO A 153 2.58 -6.58 8.97
N GLY A 154 3.26 -7.07 10.00
CA GLY A 154 2.69 -7.28 11.33
C GLY A 154 1.53 -8.29 11.37
N VAL A 155 1.56 -9.31 10.53
CA VAL A 155 0.54 -10.38 10.52
C VAL A 155 0.77 -11.26 11.74
N LEU A 156 0.15 -10.88 12.86
CA LEU A 156 0.36 -11.45 14.18
C LEU A 156 -0.12 -12.91 14.30
N VAL A 157 -1.28 -13.18 13.71
CA VAL A 157 -1.94 -14.49 13.67
C VAL A 157 -1.57 -15.17 12.36
N LEU A 158 -0.98 -16.37 12.43
CA LEU A 158 -0.56 -17.12 11.25
C LEU A 158 -1.08 -18.56 11.30
N ASP A 159 -2.02 -18.88 10.43
CA ASP A 159 -2.51 -20.25 10.27
C ASP A 159 -1.59 -21.11 9.37
N GLU A 160 -1.89 -22.40 9.31
CA GLU A 160 -1.09 -23.37 8.54
C GLU A 160 -1.16 -23.12 7.03
N ALA A 161 -2.31 -22.69 6.53
CA ALA A 161 -2.51 -22.44 5.11
C ALA A 161 -1.70 -21.22 4.66
N ALA A 162 -1.77 -20.12 5.42
CA ALA A 162 -0.98 -18.92 5.20
C ALA A 162 0.52 -19.21 5.28
N ALA A 163 0.98 -19.93 6.31
CA ALA A 163 2.39 -20.32 6.43
C ALA A 163 2.86 -21.16 5.24
N PHE A 164 2.06 -22.14 4.82
CA PHE A 164 2.35 -22.96 3.64
C PHE A 164 2.42 -22.12 2.35
N ARG A 165 1.47 -21.20 2.16
CA ARG A 165 1.42 -20.30 0.98
C ARG A 165 2.65 -19.40 0.91
N ILE A 166 3.04 -18.77 2.02
CA ILE A 166 4.24 -17.93 2.10
C ILE A 166 5.49 -18.74 1.78
N ARG A 167 5.65 -19.91 2.42
CA ARG A 167 6.78 -20.81 2.16
C ARG A 167 6.89 -21.15 0.68
N ALA A 168 5.79 -21.60 0.09
CA ALA A 168 5.76 -22.03 -1.30
C ALA A 168 5.97 -20.85 -2.27
N PHE A 169 5.51 -19.66 -1.92
CA PHE A 169 5.77 -18.43 -2.67
C PHE A 169 7.27 -18.10 -2.72
N VAL A 170 7.94 -18.08 -1.56
CA VAL A 170 9.39 -17.82 -1.51
C VAL A 170 10.17 -18.94 -2.19
N GLU A 171 9.82 -20.20 -1.94
CA GLU A 171 10.50 -21.36 -2.53
C GLU A 171 10.55 -21.31 -4.07
N ARG A 172 9.47 -20.83 -4.70
CA ARG A 172 9.35 -20.72 -6.17
C ARG A 172 10.00 -19.48 -6.78
N GLY A 173 10.62 -18.62 -5.98
CA GLY A 173 11.31 -17.41 -6.48
C GLY A 173 10.71 -16.08 -6.02
N GLY A 174 9.60 -16.10 -5.28
CA GLY A 174 9.00 -14.91 -4.72
C GLY A 174 9.90 -14.25 -3.67
N THR A 175 9.68 -12.95 -3.45
CA THR A 175 10.33 -12.20 -2.38
C THR A 175 9.33 -11.81 -1.32
N ALA A 176 9.49 -12.31 -0.10
CA ALA A 176 8.64 -11.96 1.03
C ALA A 176 9.37 -10.98 1.96
N ILE A 177 8.71 -9.90 2.35
CA ILE A 177 9.20 -8.97 3.37
C ILE A 177 8.21 -8.99 4.52
N THR A 178 8.65 -9.40 5.71
CA THR A 178 7.84 -9.36 6.92
C THR A 178 8.41 -8.38 7.93
N THR A 179 7.57 -7.86 8.81
CA THR A 179 7.97 -6.95 9.88
C THR A 179 7.83 -7.59 11.26
N SER A 180 8.29 -6.90 12.30
CA SER A 180 8.07 -7.33 13.69
C SER A 180 6.59 -7.47 14.00
N ASN A 181 6.28 -8.14 15.12
CA ASN A 181 4.93 -8.54 15.52
C ASN A 181 4.31 -9.64 14.65
N SER A 182 4.99 -10.15 13.62
CA SER A 182 4.44 -11.18 12.74
C SER A 182 4.60 -12.59 13.31
N ALA A 183 3.71 -13.50 12.93
CA ALA A 183 3.77 -14.93 13.19
C ALA A 183 4.07 -15.30 14.65
N THR A 184 3.34 -14.68 15.59
CA THR A 184 3.51 -14.96 17.02
C THR A 184 2.40 -15.86 17.54
N LEU A 185 1.19 -15.76 16.99
CA LEU A 185 0.02 -16.51 17.40
C LEU A 185 -0.42 -17.48 16.30
N ASP A 186 -0.97 -18.62 16.68
CA ASP A 186 -1.73 -19.49 15.79
C ASP A 186 -3.16 -18.98 15.57
N ALA A 187 -3.95 -19.72 14.79
CA ALA A 187 -5.32 -19.37 14.42
C ALA A 187 -6.29 -19.26 15.61
N ASP A 188 -5.97 -19.92 16.74
CA ASP A 188 -6.77 -19.88 17.97
C ASP A 188 -6.32 -18.73 18.90
N GLY A 189 -5.32 -17.93 18.48
CA GLY A 189 -4.75 -16.84 19.25
C GLY A 189 -3.74 -17.31 20.30
N GLN A 190 -3.32 -18.58 20.25
CA GLN A 190 -2.31 -19.12 21.16
C GLN A 190 -0.92 -18.79 20.65
N ALA A 191 -0.05 -18.31 21.53
CA ALA A 191 1.34 -18.06 21.16
C ALA A 191 2.06 -19.36 20.79
N PHE A 192 2.82 -19.34 19.70
CA PHE A 192 3.59 -20.50 19.27
C PHE A 192 4.59 -20.93 20.35
N ALA A 193 4.64 -22.23 20.61
CA ALA A 193 5.67 -22.85 21.45
C ALA A 193 6.99 -23.10 20.71
N THR A 194 7.00 -22.90 19.39
CA THR A 194 8.18 -23.06 18.51
C THR A 194 8.97 -21.76 18.38
N THR A 195 10.14 -21.84 17.73
CA THR A 195 10.92 -20.66 17.33
C THR A 195 10.08 -19.66 16.54
N ARG A 196 10.29 -18.37 16.79
CA ARG A 196 9.67 -17.27 16.06
C ARG A 196 10.61 -16.72 14.97
N PRO A 197 10.10 -16.18 13.84
CA PRO A 197 8.68 -16.08 13.46
C PRO A 197 8.06 -17.46 13.24
N GLY A 198 6.94 -17.74 13.91
CA GLY A 198 6.36 -19.08 14.01
C GLY A 198 6.02 -19.65 12.64
N ARG A 199 6.28 -20.95 12.46
CA ARG A 199 6.09 -21.70 11.19
C ARG A 199 6.96 -21.24 10.00
N LEU A 200 7.73 -20.15 10.15
CA LEU A 200 8.47 -19.48 9.09
C LEU A 200 9.92 -19.13 9.51
N ASP A 201 10.39 -19.62 10.65
CA ASP A 201 11.72 -19.32 11.19
C ASP A 201 12.83 -19.80 10.25
N ASP A 202 12.63 -20.97 9.63
CA ASP A 202 13.51 -21.51 8.60
C ASP A 202 13.41 -20.77 7.25
N VAL A 203 12.22 -20.28 6.89
CA VAL A 203 12.00 -19.45 5.68
C VAL A 203 12.76 -18.14 5.81
N PHE A 204 12.62 -17.43 6.93
CA PHE A 204 13.34 -16.19 7.20
C PHE A 204 14.76 -16.41 7.70
N GLY A 205 15.15 -17.64 8.04
CA GLY A 205 16.51 -18.00 8.45
C GLY A 205 16.96 -17.34 9.75
N ILE A 206 16.03 -17.10 10.68
CA ILE A 206 16.26 -16.35 11.93
C ILE A 206 15.55 -16.99 13.12
N ARG A 207 15.98 -16.60 14.32
CA ARG A 207 15.24 -16.75 15.57
C ARG A 207 14.95 -15.37 16.17
N VAL A 208 13.69 -15.10 16.49
CA VAL A 208 13.27 -13.94 17.30
C VAL A 208 13.28 -14.34 18.77
N SER A 209 14.38 -14.01 19.45
CA SER A 209 14.66 -14.48 20.81
C SER A 209 13.93 -13.68 21.88
N SER A 210 13.71 -12.40 21.64
CA SER A 210 12.97 -11.48 22.51
C SER A 210 12.47 -10.29 21.70
N TYR A 211 11.88 -9.31 22.38
CA TYR A 211 11.73 -7.94 21.91
C TYR A 211 12.21 -6.97 23.00
N GLU A 212 12.59 -5.78 22.61
CA GLU A 212 12.98 -4.68 23.50
C GLU A 212 12.14 -3.44 23.18
N GLU A 213 11.71 -2.72 24.21
CA GLU A 213 11.04 -1.44 24.05
C GLU A 213 12.04 -0.30 24.23
N THR A 214 11.99 0.67 23.33
CA THR A 214 13.06 1.68 23.22
C THR A 214 13.05 2.70 24.35
N ALA A 215 11.98 2.77 25.15
CA ALA A 215 11.81 3.74 26.23
C ALA A 215 11.23 3.15 27.53
N MET A 216 10.71 1.92 27.52
CA MET A 216 10.10 1.31 28.71
C MET A 216 11.16 1.01 29.78
N LEU A 217 10.84 1.24 31.06
CA LEU A 217 11.73 0.97 32.20
C LEU A 217 13.07 1.73 32.15
N ASN A 218 13.11 2.84 31.41
CA ASN A 218 14.27 3.72 31.26
C ASN A 218 14.07 5.08 31.95
N GLU A 219 13.15 5.18 32.92
CA GLU A 219 12.79 6.43 33.61
C GLU A 219 13.97 7.02 34.41
N LEU A 220 14.92 6.17 34.81
CA LEU A 220 16.14 6.54 35.53
C LEU A 220 17.33 6.81 34.59
N ALA A 221 17.17 6.59 33.29
CA ALA A 221 18.24 6.83 32.33
C ALA A 221 18.34 8.32 32.01
N HIS A 222 19.31 9.00 32.62
CA HIS A 222 19.63 10.40 32.36
C HIS A 222 20.17 10.62 30.93
N GLY A 223 19.27 10.66 29.94
CA GLY A 223 19.57 10.99 28.56
C GLY A 223 20.26 9.89 27.74
N ARG A 224 20.33 8.64 28.23
CA ARG A 224 21.09 7.57 27.55
C ARG A 224 20.23 6.50 26.86
N THR A 225 19.00 6.25 27.28
CA THR A 225 18.19 5.15 26.70
C THR A 225 16.69 5.45 26.54
N GLY A 226 16.24 6.70 26.73
CA GLY A 226 14.86 7.12 26.39
C GLY A 226 14.66 7.36 24.88
N ARG A 227 15.20 6.49 24.03
CA ARG A 227 15.22 6.73 22.58
C ARG A 227 13.84 6.44 22.00
N LYS A 228 13.26 7.39 21.27
CA LYS A 228 12.03 7.15 20.47
C LYS A 228 12.33 6.67 19.05
N ARG A 229 13.62 6.55 18.74
CA ARG A 229 14.15 6.23 17.40
C ARG A 229 15.33 5.29 17.50
N LEU A 230 15.50 4.46 16.48
CA LEU A 230 16.71 3.68 16.26
C LEU A 230 17.39 4.15 14.99
N ASP A 231 18.69 4.38 15.11
CA ASP A 231 19.53 4.68 13.97
C ASP A 231 20.05 3.37 13.37
N LEU A 232 20.13 3.30 12.05
CA LEU A 232 20.67 2.17 11.31
C LEU A 232 21.25 2.66 9.98
N GLU A 233 22.13 1.86 9.38
CA GLU A 233 22.59 2.07 8.03
C GLU A 233 22.12 0.92 7.14
N PHE A 234 21.55 1.24 6.00
CA PHE A 234 21.13 0.28 4.98
C PHE A 234 21.48 0.82 3.61
N ASP A 235 22.19 0.02 2.81
CA ASP A 235 22.63 0.38 1.45
C ASP A 235 23.35 1.74 1.36
N GLY A 236 24.24 2.00 2.32
CA GLY A 236 24.99 3.27 2.42
C GLY A 236 24.16 4.48 2.86
N ARG A 237 22.89 4.30 3.24
CA ARG A 237 22.00 5.35 3.74
C ARG A 237 21.84 5.27 5.25
N ALA A 238 22.15 6.37 5.94
CA ALA A 238 21.78 6.54 7.34
C ALA A 238 20.26 6.74 7.48
N ILE A 239 19.64 5.95 8.33
CA ILE A 239 18.20 5.92 8.60
C ILE A 239 18.00 6.14 10.10
N ALA A 240 17.03 6.97 10.47
CA ALA A 240 16.55 7.12 11.84
C ALA A 240 15.07 6.74 11.88
N ALA A 241 14.75 5.56 12.37
CA ALA A 241 13.40 5.01 12.36
C ALA A 241 12.71 5.22 13.71
N ALA A 242 11.56 5.89 13.72
CA ALA A 242 10.75 6.00 14.94
C ALA A 242 10.09 4.66 15.26
N THR A 243 10.39 4.10 16.42
CA THR A 243 9.83 2.81 16.81
C THR A 243 9.70 2.69 18.32
N PRO A 244 8.54 2.26 18.84
CA PRO A 244 8.38 2.01 20.27
C PRO A 244 9.03 0.69 20.72
N ARG A 245 9.24 -0.25 19.78
CA ARG A 245 9.68 -1.62 20.05
C ARG A 245 10.48 -2.17 18.87
N PHE A 246 11.42 -3.07 19.15
CA PHE A 246 12.11 -3.85 18.13
C PHE A 246 12.32 -5.29 18.58
N ASP A 247 12.36 -6.22 17.63
CA ASP A 247 12.66 -7.61 17.90
C ASP A 247 14.16 -7.83 18.08
N VAL A 248 14.54 -8.69 19.03
CA VAL A 248 15.90 -9.20 19.15
C VAL A 248 16.02 -10.41 18.23
N VAL A 249 16.72 -10.21 17.12
CA VAL A 249 16.86 -11.19 16.03
C VAL A 249 18.23 -11.84 16.07
N GLU A 250 18.24 -13.17 16.01
CA GLU A 250 19.42 -14.01 15.90
C GLU A 250 19.42 -14.72 14.54
N PRO A 251 20.23 -14.27 13.58
CA PRO A 251 20.35 -14.92 12.28
C PRO A 251 20.91 -16.32 12.41
N VAL A 252 20.34 -17.27 11.68
CA VAL A 252 20.80 -18.66 11.58
C VAL A 252 21.39 -18.91 10.20
N THR A 253 20.58 -18.69 9.15
CA THR A 253 21.02 -18.76 7.74
C THR A 253 20.87 -17.44 7.01
N ALA A 254 20.19 -16.47 7.62
CA ALA A 254 20.00 -15.14 7.04
C ALA A 254 21.28 -14.29 7.10
N ASP A 255 21.53 -13.55 6.03
CA ASP A 255 22.52 -12.48 6.03
C ASP A 255 21.95 -11.24 6.71
N VAL A 256 22.79 -10.53 7.47
CA VAL A 256 22.39 -9.25 8.08
C VAL A 256 22.63 -8.11 7.09
N LEU A 257 21.57 -7.37 6.76
CA LEU A 257 21.63 -6.22 5.85
C LEU A 257 21.79 -4.89 6.58
N ALA A 258 21.25 -4.78 7.80
CA ALA A 258 21.35 -3.56 8.62
C ALA A 258 21.34 -3.89 10.10
N ARG A 259 22.01 -3.05 10.90
CA ARG A 259 22.13 -3.18 12.35
C ARG A 259 21.75 -1.88 13.05
N ALA A 260 21.25 -1.99 14.28
CA ALA A 260 21.04 -0.83 15.12
C ALA A 260 22.37 -0.18 15.48
N ALA A 261 22.45 1.14 15.35
CA ALA A 261 23.59 1.93 15.77
C ALA A 261 23.43 2.42 17.22
N GLY A 262 24.53 2.38 17.97
CA GLY A 262 24.59 2.92 19.33
C GLY A 262 23.77 2.17 20.37
N LEU A 263 23.43 0.89 20.12
CA LEU A 263 22.95 -0.06 21.13
C LEU A 263 24.07 -1.06 21.45
N ASP A 264 24.06 -1.58 22.68
CA ASP A 264 25.06 -2.56 23.10
C ASP A 264 24.80 -3.94 22.47
N GLY A 265 25.88 -4.56 21.98
CA GLY A 265 25.84 -5.89 21.37
C GLY A 265 25.34 -5.89 19.92
N ASP A 266 25.28 -7.09 19.34
CA ASP A 266 24.90 -7.23 17.95
C ASP A 266 23.37 -7.20 17.79
N ARG A 267 22.83 -6.18 17.12
CA ARG A 267 21.37 -5.99 16.93
C ARG A 267 21.01 -5.89 15.44
N PRO A 268 20.85 -7.03 14.74
CA PRO A 268 20.29 -7.05 13.39
C PRO A 268 18.90 -6.43 13.37
N LEU A 269 18.68 -5.47 12.47
CA LEU A 269 17.36 -4.85 12.25
C LEU A 269 16.75 -5.22 10.91
N ILE A 270 17.58 -5.57 9.92
CA ILE A 270 17.12 -6.07 8.63
C ILE A 270 17.98 -7.27 8.30
N THR A 271 17.33 -8.41 8.02
CA THR A 271 18.00 -9.64 7.61
C THR A 271 17.37 -10.15 6.33
N ALA A 272 18.12 -10.90 5.52
CA ALA A 272 17.59 -11.57 4.36
C ALA A 272 18.13 -12.99 4.23
N ASN A 273 17.23 -13.94 4.02
CA ASN A 273 17.54 -15.33 3.82
C ASN A 273 17.21 -15.74 2.38
N ARG A 274 18.03 -16.63 1.83
CA ARG A 274 17.72 -17.32 0.59
C ARG A 274 16.96 -18.60 0.94
N TYR A 275 15.76 -18.77 0.38
CA TYR A 275 14.94 -19.94 0.63
C TYR A 275 14.37 -20.46 -0.71
N GLY A 276 14.75 -21.68 -1.08
CA GLY A 276 14.52 -22.19 -2.43
C GLY A 276 15.12 -21.27 -3.51
N ALA A 277 14.30 -20.88 -4.49
CA ALA A 277 14.70 -19.94 -5.54
C ALA A 277 14.51 -18.46 -5.17
N GLY A 278 13.85 -18.15 -4.03
CA GLY A 278 13.46 -16.80 -3.65
C GLY A 278 14.23 -16.24 -2.46
N ARG A 279 13.63 -15.19 -1.87
CA ARG A 279 14.24 -14.36 -0.83
C ARG A 279 13.21 -14.02 0.26
N ALA A 280 13.61 -14.14 1.52
CA ALA A 280 12.79 -13.79 2.66
C ALA A 280 13.50 -12.72 3.50
N VAL A 281 12.92 -11.54 3.62
CA VAL A 281 13.49 -10.39 4.34
C VAL A 281 12.69 -10.16 5.62
N TYR A 282 13.39 -10.08 6.75
CA TYR A 282 12.78 -9.75 8.05
C TYR A 282 13.23 -8.36 8.50
N ILE A 283 12.28 -7.49 8.79
CA ILE A 283 12.50 -6.19 9.42
C ILE A 283 12.13 -6.34 10.90
N ALA A 284 13.09 -6.15 11.80
CA ALA A 284 12.91 -6.30 13.25
C ALA A 284 12.13 -5.14 13.90
N LEU A 285 11.46 -4.32 13.10
CA LEU A 285 10.68 -3.14 13.49
C LEU A 285 9.28 -3.24 12.86
N PRO A 286 8.27 -2.57 13.43
CA PRO A 286 7.01 -2.38 12.73
C PRO A 286 7.23 -1.66 11.39
N ALA A 287 6.29 -1.78 10.46
CA ALA A 287 6.41 -1.09 9.17
C ALA A 287 6.57 0.43 9.37
N ARG A 288 7.66 0.97 8.83
CA ARG A 288 8.06 2.37 8.87
C ARG A 288 8.57 2.79 7.52
N ARG A 289 8.12 3.92 6.99
CA ARG A 289 8.54 4.42 5.66
C ARG A 289 10.04 4.64 5.60
N GLU A 290 10.64 5.09 6.69
CA GLU A 290 12.08 5.33 6.81
C GLU A 290 12.93 4.10 6.48
N VAL A 291 12.42 2.90 6.77
CA VAL A 291 13.08 1.62 6.51
C VAL A 291 12.54 0.94 5.26
N LEU A 292 11.22 0.93 5.10
CA LEU A 292 10.55 0.23 4.01
C LEU A 292 10.84 0.90 2.65
N ASP A 293 10.95 2.23 2.60
CA ASP A 293 11.18 2.94 1.35
C ASP A 293 12.49 2.57 0.63
N PRO A 294 13.67 2.65 1.27
CA PRO A 294 14.92 2.25 0.64
C PRO A 294 14.97 0.73 0.37
N LEU A 295 14.36 -0.09 1.22
CA LEU A 295 14.28 -1.53 0.98
C LEU A 295 13.43 -1.86 -0.25
N LEU A 296 12.28 -1.23 -0.40
CA LEU A 296 11.43 -1.40 -1.58
C LEU A 296 12.14 -0.94 -2.85
N GLU A 297 12.87 0.17 -2.82
CA GLU A 297 13.66 0.66 -3.97
C GLU A 297 14.67 -0.41 -4.44
N SER A 298 15.41 -1.00 -3.50
CA SER A 298 16.35 -2.09 -3.77
C SER A 298 15.65 -3.33 -4.34
N GLU A 299 14.54 -3.76 -3.73
CA GLU A 299 13.84 -4.98 -4.12
C GLU A 299 13.05 -4.80 -5.44
N ILE A 300 12.47 -3.63 -5.71
CA ILE A 300 11.83 -3.27 -6.99
C ILE A 300 12.85 -3.37 -8.13
N THR A 301 14.03 -2.79 -7.94
CA THR A 301 15.13 -2.85 -8.92
C THR A 301 15.57 -4.28 -9.14
N ARG A 302 15.81 -5.04 -8.06
CA ARG A 302 16.28 -6.43 -8.13
C ARG A 302 15.28 -7.37 -8.81
N LEU A 303 13.98 -7.15 -8.59
CA LEU A 303 12.91 -7.97 -9.15
C LEU A 303 12.50 -7.55 -10.57
N GLY A 304 13.00 -6.41 -11.06
CA GLY A 304 12.56 -5.84 -12.32
C GLY A 304 11.05 -5.62 -12.33
N ILE A 305 10.52 -5.02 -11.27
CA ILE A 305 9.11 -4.61 -11.20
C ILE A 305 8.92 -3.41 -12.14
N ASP A 306 7.88 -3.46 -12.97
CA ASP A 306 7.57 -2.40 -13.93
C ASP A 306 7.11 -1.13 -13.18
N LEU A 307 7.87 -0.05 -13.35
CA LEU A 307 7.58 1.26 -12.74
C LEU A 307 6.41 1.99 -13.42
N GLY A 308 5.97 1.51 -14.58
CA GLY A 308 4.92 2.16 -15.36
C GLY A 308 5.34 3.55 -15.86
N PRO A 309 4.37 4.46 -16.08
CA PRO A 309 4.67 5.79 -16.59
C PRO A 309 5.51 6.64 -15.62
N SER A 310 6.63 7.16 -16.11
CA SER A 310 7.45 8.13 -15.38
C SER A 310 6.74 9.48 -15.28
N VAL A 311 6.46 9.93 -14.05
CA VAL A 311 5.72 11.16 -13.76
C VAL A 311 6.37 11.94 -12.61
N PRO A 312 6.18 13.27 -12.52
CA PRO A 312 6.69 14.04 -11.39
C PRO A 312 5.97 13.67 -10.09
N LEU A 313 6.64 13.93 -8.95
CA LEU A 313 6.04 13.78 -7.63
C LEU A 313 4.71 14.56 -7.54
N GLY A 314 3.71 13.91 -6.93
CA GLY A 314 2.35 14.42 -6.82
C GLY A 314 1.45 14.06 -8.01
N VAL A 315 1.92 13.27 -8.98
CA VAL A 315 1.09 12.76 -10.08
C VAL A 315 0.95 11.24 -9.96
N MET A 316 -0.28 10.75 -10.03
CA MET A 316 -0.56 9.34 -10.26
C MET A 316 -0.72 9.09 -11.76
N ALA A 317 -0.21 7.96 -12.25
CA ALA A 317 -0.40 7.53 -13.63
C ALA A 317 -0.42 6.01 -13.81
N ARG A 318 -1.28 5.52 -14.70
CA ARG A 318 -1.35 4.10 -15.10
C ARG A 318 -1.54 3.95 -16.60
N ALA A 319 -0.79 3.04 -17.21
CA ALA A 319 -1.15 2.51 -18.51
C ALA A 319 -2.43 1.67 -18.34
N VAL A 320 -3.54 2.15 -18.89
CA VAL A 320 -4.85 1.49 -18.75
C VAL A 320 -5.10 0.44 -19.84
N ASP A 321 -4.38 0.55 -20.96
CA ASP A 321 -4.16 -0.49 -21.96
C ASP A 321 -2.83 -0.23 -22.70
N ASP A 322 -2.58 -0.92 -23.82
CA ASP A 322 -1.34 -0.79 -24.60
C ASP A 322 -1.16 0.58 -25.29
N ARG A 323 -2.20 1.42 -25.35
CA ARG A 323 -2.21 2.70 -26.05
C ARG A 323 -2.61 3.88 -25.17
N HIS A 324 -3.22 3.66 -24.02
CA HIS A 324 -3.80 4.72 -23.20
C HIS A 324 -3.13 4.79 -21.83
N VAL A 325 -2.83 6.01 -21.40
CA VAL A 325 -2.32 6.31 -20.06
C VAL A 325 -3.24 7.30 -19.37
N LEU A 326 -3.72 6.94 -18.18
CA LEU A 326 -4.47 7.83 -17.29
C LEU A 326 -3.49 8.56 -16.36
N TYR A 327 -3.59 9.89 -16.30
CA TYR A 327 -2.84 10.76 -15.41
C TYR A 327 -3.78 11.51 -14.47
N LEU A 328 -3.37 11.70 -13.22
CA LEU A 328 -4.05 12.51 -12.22
C LEU A 328 -3.03 13.30 -11.41
N ASN A 329 -3.14 14.63 -11.43
CA ASN A 329 -2.40 15.50 -10.53
C ASN A 329 -3.09 15.53 -9.17
N LEU A 330 -2.37 15.26 -8.10
CA LEU A 330 -2.85 15.31 -6.73
C LEU A 330 -2.56 16.65 -6.05
N ASP A 331 -1.78 17.52 -6.68
CA ASP A 331 -1.32 18.79 -6.14
C ASP A 331 -2.14 19.99 -6.63
N ALA A 332 -2.06 21.08 -5.87
CA ALA A 332 -2.66 22.37 -6.19
C ALA A 332 -1.87 23.17 -7.26
N GLU A 333 -0.72 22.66 -7.69
CA GLU A 333 0.15 23.30 -8.67
C GLU A 333 0.14 22.53 -9.99
N PRO A 334 0.21 23.21 -11.16
CA PRO A 334 0.35 22.53 -12.44
C PRO A 334 1.63 21.70 -12.53
N LYS A 335 1.55 20.53 -13.17
CA LYS A 335 2.67 19.61 -13.37
C LYS A 335 2.92 19.38 -14.85
N SER A 336 4.19 19.37 -15.26
CA SER A 336 4.59 19.03 -16.63
C SER A 336 4.69 17.51 -16.78
N ILE A 337 4.00 16.96 -17.78
CA ILE A 337 4.05 15.55 -18.15
C ILE A 337 4.79 15.42 -19.47
N VAL A 338 5.85 14.61 -19.47
CA VAL A 338 6.60 14.26 -20.68
C VAL A 338 5.96 13.03 -21.29
N VAL A 339 5.67 13.08 -22.59
CA VAL A 339 5.16 11.94 -23.35
C VAL A 339 6.08 11.74 -24.55
N GLN A 340 6.55 10.51 -24.78
CA GLN A 340 7.41 10.22 -25.91
C GLN A 340 6.59 10.24 -27.21
N GLY A 341 6.97 11.13 -28.13
CA GLY A 341 6.34 11.24 -29.43
C GLY A 341 5.00 11.97 -29.40
N LYS A 342 4.14 11.62 -30.36
CA LYS A 342 2.82 12.23 -30.53
C LYS A 342 1.80 11.53 -29.65
N ALA A 343 0.89 12.30 -29.10
CA ALA A 343 -0.21 11.75 -28.31
C ALA A 343 -1.47 12.61 -28.44
N THR A 344 -2.62 12.08 -28.06
CA THR A 344 -3.90 12.79 -28.08
C THR A 344 -4.57 12.71 -26.72
N GLY A 345 -4.84 13.86 -26.10
CA GLY A 345 -5.65 13.95 -24.90
C GLY A 345 -7.12 13.65 -25.20
N VAL A 346 -7.72 12.72 -24.48
CA VAL A 346 -9.10 12.26 -24.65
C VAL A 346 -10.08 13.26 -24.04
N LEU A 347 -9.76 13.84 -22.87
CA LEU A 347 -10.66 14.78 -22.20
C LEU A 347 -10.57 16.17 -22.83
N ARG A 348 -9.34 16.63 -23.13
CA ARG A 348 -9.08 17.94 -23.76
C ARG A 348 -9.14 17.93 -25.28
N GLU A 349 -9.27 16.76 -25.91
CA GLU A 349 -9.36 16.60 -27.37
C GLU A 349 -8.22 17.32 -28.12
N THR A 350 -7.03 17.32 -27.52
CA THR A 350 -5.88 18.11 -27.97
C THR A 350 -4.73 17.19 -28.33
N ARG A 351 -4.02 17.50 -29.42
CA ARG A 351 -2.80 16.78 -29.82
C ARG A 351 -1.60 17.34 -29.07
N TYR A 352 -0.76 16.43 -28.57
CA TYR A 352 0.49 16.72 -27.89
C TYR A 352 1.67 16.20 -28.72
N ASP A 353 2.78 16.91 -28.64
CA ASP A 353 4.06 16.51 -29.22
C ASP A 353 5.14 16.75 -28.16
N GLY A 354 5.62 15.67 -27.53
CA GLY A 354 6.64 15.73 -26.47
C GLY A 354 6.14 15.96 -25.03
N GLY A 355 4.87 16.31 -24.82
CA GLY A 355 4.30 16.45 -23.47
C GLY A 355 3.14 17.44 -23.35
N PHE A 356 2.66 17.64 -22.12
CA PHE A 356 1.58 18.59 -21.79
C PHE A 356 1.67 19.07 -20.33
N THR A 357 0.94 20.13 -20.00
CA THR A 357 0.79 20.59 -18.61
C THR A 357 -0.54 20.09 -18.04
N LEU A 358 -0.47 19.31 -16.97
CA LEU A 358 -1.61 18.86 -16.21
C LEU A 358 -1.92 19.89 -15.11
N GLY A 359 -3.11 20.49 -15.16
CA GLY A 359 -3.53 21.50 -14.19
C GLY A 359 -3.62 20.97 -12.76
N ALA A 360 -3.79 21.89 -11.80
CA ALA A 360 -4.02 21.57 -10.39
C ALA A 360 -5.21 20.62 -10.22
N PHE A 361 -5.01 19.53 -9.48
CA PHE A 361 -6.03 18.47 -9.23
C PHE A 361 -6.69 17.90 -10.50
N ASP A 362 -6.07 18.07 -11.67
CA ASP A 362 -6.67 17.73 -12.95
C ASP A 362 -6.28 16.32 -13.41
N ALA A 363 -7.08 15.76 -14.31
CA ALA A 363 -6.88 14.44 -14.88
C ALA A 363 -6.85 14.52 -16.40
N GLU A 364 -6.18 13.56 -17.04
CA GLU A 364 -6.17 13.39 -18.49
C GLU A 364 -5.98 11.92 -18.83
N VAL A 365 -6.66 11.45 -19.88
CA VAL A 365 -6.33 10.17 -20.52
C VAL A 365 -5.69 10.49 -21.84
N VAL A 366 -4.53 9.93 -22.11
CA VAL A 366 -3.76 10.19 -23.31
C VAL A 366 -3.68 8.92 -24.14
N GLU A 367 -4.08 8.99 -25.41
CA GLU A 367 -3.82 7.98 -26.42
C GLU A 367 -2.44 8.24 -27.05
N LEU A 368 -1.52 7.29 -26.90
CA LEU A 368 -0.17 7.29 -27.47
C LEU A 368 -0.24 6.95 -28.97
N GLY A 369 0.52 7.69 -29.78
CA GLY A 369 0.47 7.64 -31.26
C GLY A 369 1.49 6.74 -31.94
#